data_AF-A0A9D6I7M4-F1
#
_entry.id   AF-A0A9D6I7M4-F1
#
_cell.length_a   1.000
_cell.length_b   1.000
_cell.length_c   1.000
_cell.angle_alpha   90.00
_cell.angle_beta   90.00
_cell.angle_gamma   90.00
#
_symmetry.space_group_name_H-M   'P 1'
#
loop_
_entity.id
_entity.type
_entity.pdbx_description
1 polymer ?
#
loop_
_entity_poly.entity_id
_entity_poly.type
_entity_poly.pdbx_seq_one_letter_code
_entity_poly.pdbx_strand_id
1 'polypeptide(L)' 'DDQTLLFPGHNYGGPFSTLGDEKRQNPFLRFASLGDFLRAMGGGRIVLP' A
#
# COMPACT_ATOMS: atom_id res chain seq x y z
N ASP A 1 14.11 7.74 5.07
CA ASP A 1 13.97 9.09 4.52
C ASP A 1 12.73 9.11 3.63
N ASP A 2 12.03 10.24 3.57
CA ASP A 2 10.86 10.44 2.70
C ASP A 2 11.25 10.87 1.29
N GLN A 3 12.48 11.37 1.09
CA GLN A 3 13.01 11.75 -0.24
C GLN A 3 13.52 10.55 -1.06
N THR A 4 13.52 9.34 -0.49
CA THR A 4 13.94 8.15 -1.22
C THR A 4 13.02 7.89 -2.41
N LEU A 5 13.60 7.87 -3.61
CA LEU A 5 12.88 7.55 -4.85
C LEU A 5 12.51 6.06 -4.88
N LEU A 6 11.27 5.79 -5.27
CA LEU A 6 10.73 4.45 -5.47
C LEU A 6 10.45 4.23 -6.96
N PHE A 7 11.13 3.25 -7.55
CA PHE A 7 10.95 2.83 -8.94
C PHE A 7 10.25 1.46 -8.98
N PRO A 8 8.95 1.39 -9.34
CA PRO A 8 8.20 0.14 -9.32
C PRO A 8 8.58 -0.77 -10.50
N GLY A 9 8.48 -2.10 -10.30
CA GLY A 9 8.73 -3.07 -11.37
C GLY A 9 7.65 -3.10 -12.45
N HIS A 10 6.42 -2.68 -12.12
CA HIS A 10 5.29 -2.54 -13.04
C HIS A 10 4.55 -1.25 -12.72
N ASN A 11 4.08 -0.53 -13.73
CA ASN A 11 3.35 0.70 -13.53
C ASN A 11 2.41 1.00 -14.70
N TYR A 12 1.20 1.45 -14.38
CA TYR A 12 0.18 1.92 -15.32
C TYR A 12 -0.06 3.44 -15.22
N GLY A 13 0.78 4.16 -14.45
CA GLY A 13 0.75 5.61 -14.22
C GLY A 13 2.12 6.28 -14.46
N GLY A 14 2.61 7.08 -13.51
CA GLY A 14 3.89 7.82 -13.61
C GLY A 14 5.14 6.96 -13.35
N PRO A 15 6.33 7.39 -13.81
CA PRO A 15 7.54 6.54 -13.86
C PRO A 15 8.17 6.22 -12.49
N PHE A 16 7.90 7.02 -11.46
CA PHE A 16 8.42 6.84 -10.09
C PHE A 16 7.54 7.57 -9.07
N SER A 17 7.82 7.31 -7.79
CA SER A 17 7.26 8.04 -6.64
C SER A 17 8.38 8.32 -5.60
N THR A 18 8.04 8.92 -4.46
CA THR A 18 8.91 8.95 -3.27
C THR A 18 8.31 8.10 -2.15
N LEU A 19 9.14 7.57 -1.24
CA LEU A 19 8.61 6.90 -0.05
C LEU A 19 7.70 7.84 0.78
N GLY A 20 7.98 9.14 0.78
CA GLY A 20 7.13 10.13 1.44
C GLY A 20 5.76 10.30 0.78
N ASP A 21 5.69 10.31 -0.55
CA ASP A 21 4.42 10.38 -1.29
C ASP A 21 3.59 9.12 -1.05
N GLU A 22 4.20 7.93 -1.15
CA GLU A 22 3.51 6.67 -0.86
C GLU A 22 2.96 6.65 0.57
N LYS A 23 3.77 7.01 1.58
CA LYS A 23 3.30 7.09 2.97
C LYS A 23 2.16 8.08 3.19
N ARG A 24 1.99 9.09 2.34
CA ARG A 24 0.89 10.07 2.47
C ARG A 24 -0.36 9.64 1.71
N GLN A 25 -0.18 9.11 0.51
CA GLN A 25 -1.26 8.99 -0.49
C GLN A 25 -1.62 7.55 -0.84
N ASN A 26 -0.73 6.57 -0.65
CA ASN A 26 -0.97 5.18 -1.04
C ASN A 26 -2.17 4.62 -0.24
N PRO A 27 -3.28 4.24 -0.91
CA PRO A 27 -4.47 3.73 -0.23
C PRO A 27 -4.19 2.51 0.66
N PHE A 28 -3.22 1.68 0.27
CA PHE A 28 -2.83 0.48 1.02
C PHE A 28 -2.09 0.80 2.32
N LEU A 29 -1.55 2.01 2.49
CA LEU A 29 -0.96 2.47 3.74
C LEU A 29 -1.96 3.21 4.63
N ARG A 30 -3.26 3.27 4.27
CA ARG A 30 -4.29 4.01 5.03
C ARG A 30 -5.18 3.13 5.92
N PHE A 31 -4.98 1.81 5.91
CA PHE A 31 -5.75 0.92 6.78
C PHE A 31 -5.35 1.08 8.25
N ALA A 32 -6.35 1.21 9.13
CA ALA A 32 -6.16 1.42 10.57
C ALA A 32 -5.79 0.12 11.32
N SER A 33 -6.05 -1.04 10.73
CA SER A 33 -5.75 -2.35 11.31
C SER A 33 -5.36 -3.37 10.24
N LEU A 34 -4.61 -4.41 10.65
CA LEU A 34 -4.29 -5.55 9.80
C LEU A 34 -5.56 -6.25 9.30
N GLY A 35 -6.59 -6.37 10.15
CA GLY A 35 -7.85 -7.00 9.78
C GLY A 35 -8.56 -6.28 8.64
N ASP A 36 -8.57 -4.94 8.64
CA ASP A 36 -9.22 -4.15 7.59
C ASP A 36 -8.47 -4.23 6.26
N PHE A 37 -7.13 -4.22 6.31
CA PHE A 37 -6.29 -4.47 5.15
C PHE A 37 -6.59 -5.85 4.54
N LEU A 38 -6.58 -6.91 5.37
CA LEU A 38 -6.82 -8.27 4.90
C LEU A 38 -8.22 -8.44 4.31
N ARG A 39 -9.25 -7.83 4.89
CA ARG A 39 -10.60 -7.85 4.31
C ARG A 39 -10.64 -7.22 2.92
N ALA A 40 -10.03 -6.05 2.74
CA ALA A 40 -9.99 -5.35 1.45
C ALA A 40 -9.19 -6.12 0.38
N MET A 41 -8.11 -6.80 0.79
CA MET A 41 -7.26 -7.60 -0.11
C MET A 41 -7.82 -9.00 -0.43
N GLY A 42 -9.05 -9.32 -0.01
CA GLY A 42 -9.69 -10.62 -0.24
C GLY A 42 -9.32 -11.70 0.79
N GLY A 43 -8.47 -11.40 1.77
CA GLY A 43 -8.14 -12.23 2.93
C GLY A 43 -9.26 -12.32 3.97
N GLY A 44 -10.37 -11.60 3.81
CA GLY A 44 -11.56 -11.70 4.67
C GLY A 44 -12.24 -13.08 4.68
N ARG A 45 -11.82 -13.99 3.79
CA ARG A 45 -12.19 -15.42 3.82
C ARG A 45 -11.34 -16.26 4.78
N ILE A 46 -10.24 -15.71 5.30
CA ILE A 46 -9.41 -16.33 6.33
C ILE A 46 -10.05 -16.00 7.69
N VAL A 47 -11.05 -16.79 8.06
CA VAL A 47 -11.52 -16.84 9.46
C VAL A 47 -10.53 -17.74 10.18
N LEU A 48 -9.59 -17.15 10.93
CA LEU A 48 -8.83 -17.91 11.92
C LEU A 48 -9.81 -18.29 13.05
N PRO A 49 -9.77 -19.55 13.54
CA PRO A 49 -10.63 -20.00 14.62
C PRO A 49 -10.45 -19.19 15.91
#